data_AF-A0A7S4CJ03-F1
#
_entry.id   AF-A0A7S4CJ03-F1
#
_cell.length_a   1.000
_cell.length_b   1.000
_cell.length_c   1.000
_cell.angle_alpha   90.00
_cell.angle_beta   90.00
_cell.angle_gamma   90.00
#
_symmetry.space_group_name_H-M   'P 1'
#
loop_
_entity.id
_entity.type
_entity.pdbx_description
1 polymer ?
#
loop_
_entity_poly.entity_id
_entity_poly.type
_entity_poly.pdbx_seq_one_letter_code
_entity_poly.pdbx_strand_id
1 'polypeptide(L)'
;VGAVVHGSALSIRADAWWVAADEPERDNTLNLLSCLSFGGRHVSFVGRPLLLARHLVQTISSGLDKVFSPGGNNPVGQLGHVGAALELAEQIESGTIPDPKGIYLAAGSTCTLSGLILGVCLARAVGLKAFQRPAFCLHAVLVHHHIAFA
;
A
#
# COMPACT_ATOMS: atom_id res chain seq x y z
N VAL A 1 0.04 2.23 9.09
CA VAL A 1 1.42 2.58 9.51
C VAL A 1 2.04 3.68 8.64
N GLY A 2 2.36 3.44 7.36
CA GLY A 2 3.09 4.42 6.52
C GLY A 2 2.51 5.84 6.51
N ALA A 3 1.20 6.00 6.33
CA ALA A 3 0.55 7.31 6.36
C ALA A 3 0.72 8.06 7.70
N VAL A 4 0.70 7.34 8.83
CA VAL A 4 0.89 7.93 10.17
C VAL A 4 2.33 8.37 10.36
N VAL A 5 3.29 7.53 9.95
CA VAL A 5 4.73 7.83 10.04
C VAL A 5 5.08 9.06 9.21
N HIS A 6 4.73 9.08 7.93
CA HIS A 6 5.03 10.21 7.05
C HIS A 6 4.23 11.47 7.43
N GLY A 7 2.98 11.32 7.87
CA GLY A 7 2.18 12.43 8.37
C GLY A 7 2.82 13.07 9.61
N SER A 8 3.22 12.26 10.59
CA SER A 8 3.87 12.72 11.82
C SER A 8 5.15 13.50 11.52
N ALA A 9 5.99 13.02 10.59
CA ALA A 9 7.20 13.72 10.15
C ALA A 9 6.92 15.11 9.53
N LEU A 10 5.74 15.29 8.93
CA LEU A 10 5.29 16.54 8.32
C LEU A 10 4.40 17.39 9.25
N SER A 11 4.29 17.03 10.53
CA SER A 11 3.34 17.65 11.47
C SER A 11 1.88 17.58 11.01
N ILE A 12 1.55 16.64 10.13
CA ILE A 12 0.19 16.33 9.70
C ILE A 12 -0.37 15.28 10.65
N ARG A 13 -1.48 15.62 11.31
CA ARG A 13 -2.16 14.67 12.17
C ARG A 13 -2.91 13.62 11.34
N ALA A 14 -2.52 12.37 11.49
CA ALA A 14 -3.19 11.23 10.87
C ALA A 14 -3.80 10.33 11.96
N ASP A 15 -5.13 10.19 11.96
CA ASP A 15 -5.82 9.26 12.85
C ASP A 15 -5.97 7.90 12.14
N ALA A 16 -5.49 6.81 12.75
CA ALA A 16 -5.46 5.47 12.13
C ALA A 16 -6.68 4.62 12.50
N TRP A 17 -7.55 4.35 11.54
CA TRP A 17 -8.80 3.63 11.80
C TRP A 17 -8.67 2.16 11.39
N TRP A 18 -9.06 1.27 12.29
CA TRP A 18 -8.90 -0.17 12.11
C TRP A 18 -10.25 -0.80 11.75
N VAL A 19 -10.25 -1.56 10.66
CA VAL A 19 -11.48 -2.12 10.09
C VAL A 19 -11.91 -3.40 10.81
N ALA A 20 -10.99 -4.10 11.47
CA ALA A 20 -11.27 -5.32 12.23
C ALA A 20 -10.76 -5.19 13.68
N ALA A 21 -11.18 -6.11 14.56
CA ALA A 21 -10.47 -6.32 15.81
C ALA A 21 -9.07 -6.87 15.50
N ASP A 22 -8.07 -6.50 16.30
CA ASP A 22 -6.75 -7.11 16.20
C ASP A 22 -6.89 -8.60 16.54
N GLU A 23 -6.67 -9.47 15.56
CA GLU A 23 -6.47 -10.88 15.86
C GLU A 23 -5.09 -11.03 16.50
N PRO A 24 -4.95 -11.84 17.57
CA PRO A 24 -3.71 -11.96 18.35
C PRO A 24 -2.65 -12.74 17.57
N GLU A 25 -2.18 -12.15 16.48
CA GLU A 25 -1.06 -12.56 15.66
C GLU A 25 0.04 -11.52 15.82
N ARG A 26 1.28 -12.00 15.96
CA ARG A 26 2.45 -11.16 16.27
C ARG A 26 2.59 -9.96 15.33
N ASP A 27 2.36 -10.17 14.03
CA ASP A 27 2.54 -9.13 13.03
C ASP A 27 1.45 -8.04 13.12
N ASN A 28 0.21 -8.43 13.40
CA ASN A 28 -0.89 -7.48 13.58
C ASN A 28 -0.67 -6.64 14.84
N THR A 29 -0.25 -7.26 15.94
CA THR A 29 0.08 -6.56 17.17
C THR A 29 1.24 -5.59 16.98
N LEU A 30 2.30 -5.96 16.25
CA LEU A 30 3.42 -5.05 15.96
C LEU A 30 2.98 -3.86 15.09
N ASN A 31 2.13 -4.09 14.10
CA ASN A 31 1.56 -3.02 13.28
C ASN A 31 0.68 -2.06 14.09
N LEU A 32 -0.12 -2.60 15.02
CA LEU A 32 -0.91 -1.81 15.95
C LEU A 32 -0.03 -0.95 16.87
N LEU A 33 0.95 -1.57 17.53
CA LEU A 33 1.89 -0.87 18.41
C LEU A 33 2.67 0.23 17.66
N SER A 34 3.07 -0.04 16.41
CA SER A 34 3.70 0.98 15.55
C SER A 34 2.76 2.16 15.28
N CYS A 35 1.48 1.93 14.94
CA CYS A 35 0.53 3.03 14.79
C CYS A 35 0.34 3.83 16.09
N LEU A 36 0.28 3.16 17.24
CA LEU A 36 0.11 3.80 18.55
C LEU A 36 1.34 4.61 18.97
N SER A 37 2.56 4.18 18.62
CA SER A 37 3.80 4.90 18.97
C SER A 37 3.91 6.28 18.31
N PHE A 38 3.18 6.53 17.22
CA PHE A 38 3.11 7.83 16.54
C PHE A 38 1.85 8.64 16.88
N GLY A 39 1.14 8.28 17.96
CA GLY A 39 -0.06 8.99 18.41
C GLY A 39 -1.31 8.68 17.59
N GLY A 40 -1.32 7.60 16.81
CA GLY A 40 -2.51 7.12 16.11
C GLY A 40 -3.59 6.72 17.12
N ARG A 41 -4.83 7.20 16.92
CA ARG A 41 -5.99 6.81 17.74
C ARG A 41 -6.58 5.49 17.25
N HIS A 42 -6.84 4.54 18.13
CA HIS A 42 -7.47 3.26 17.77
C HIS A 42 -9.01 3.36 17.76
N VAL A 43 -9.63 3.14 16.60
CA VAL A 43 -11.09 3.01 16.42
C VAL A 43 -11.37 1.74 15.61
N SER A 44 -12.17 0.82 16.15
CA SER A 44 -12.52 -0.45 15.48
C SER A 44 -13.91 -0.39 14.84
N PHE A 45 -14.01 -0.75 13.56
CA PHE A 45 -15.26 -0.77 12.76
C PHE A 45 -16.26 -1.84 13.20
N VAL A 46 -15.79 -3.07 13.45
CA VAL A 46 -16.67 -4.26 13.56
C VAL A 46 -17.43 -4.32 14.89
N GLY A 47 -16.86 -3.78 15.98
CA GLY A 47 -17.49 -3.84 17.30
C GLY A 47 -18.34 -2.62 17.67
N ARG A 48 -18.25 -1.50 16.93
CA ARG A 48 -18.76 -0.19 17.40
C ARG A 48 -19.24 0.74 16.27
N PRO A 49 -20.29 0.38 15.50
CA PRO A 49 -20.75 1.15 14.34
C PRO A 49 -21.21 2.58 14.69
N LEU A 50 -21.78 2.79 15.88
CA LEU A 50 -22.14 4.12 16.39
C LEU A 50 -20.90 5.01 16.64
N LEU A 51 -19.80 4.42 17.14
CA LEU A 51 -18.54 5.14 17.31
C LEU A 51 -17.92 5.47 15.96
N LEU A 52 -17.97 4.54 15.01
CA LEU A 52 -17.56 4.83 13.63
C LEU A 52 -18.35 6.00 13.04
N ALA A 53 -19.69 5.97 13.10
CA ALA A 53 -20.54 7.03 12.60
C ALA A 53 -20.23 8.37 13.28
N ARG A 54 -20.05 8.37 14.61
CA ARG A 54 -19.63 9.56 15.36
C ARG A 54 -18.27 10.06 14.91
N HIS A 55 -17.30 9.18 14.69
CA HIS A 55 -15.96 9.55 14.24
C HIS A 55 -15.97 10.08 12.80
N LEU A 56 -16.78 9.50 11.89
CA LEU A 56 -16.97 10.01 10.53
C LEU A 56 -17.58 11.42 10.58
N VAL A 57 -18.65 11.60 11.35
CA VAL A 57 -19.29 12.92 11.53
C VAL A 57 -18.31 13.92 12.14
N GLN A 58 -17.58 13.55 13.19
CA GLN A 58 -16.54 14.40 13.80
C GLN A 58 -15.41 14.73 12.82
N THR A 59 -15.00 13.78 11.99
CA THR A 59 -13.94 13.95 10.97
C THR A 59 -14.39 14.95 9.92
N ILE A 60 -15.58 14.73 9.36
CA ILE A 60 -16.21 15.61 8.36
C ILE A 60 -16.42 17.01 8.95
N SER A 61 -16.90 17.12 10.20
CA SER A 61 -17.15 18.42 10.84
C SER A 61 -15.89 19.13 11.32
N SER A 62 -14.79 18.40 11.55
CA SER A 62 -13.48 18.96 11.92
C SER A 62 -12.70 19.57 10.75
N GLY A 63 -13.23 19.49 9.53
CA GLY A 63 -12.56 20.03 8.34
C GLY A 63 -11.42 19.15 7.82
N LEU A 64 -11.39 17.86 8.18
CA LEU A 64 -10.50 16.88 7.53
C LEU A 64 -10.93 16.72 6.07
N ASP A 65 -10.07 17.15 5.16
CA ASP A 65 -10.30 17.17 3.71
C ASP A 65 -9.90 15.85 3.02
N LYS A 66 -9.18 14.97 3.72
CA LYS A 66 -8.57 13.77 3.14
C LYS A 66 -8.86 12.51 3.95
N VAL A 67 -9.46 11.53 3.28
CA VAL A 67 -9.71 10.19 3.80
C VAL A 67 -8.90 9.20 2.96
N PHE A 68 -8.10 8.36 3.61
CA PHE A 68 -7.44 7.23 2.96
C PHE A 68 -8.33 6.00 3.08
N SER A 69 -8.64 5.39 1.94
CA SER A 69 -9.31 4.08 1.92
C SER A 69 -8.39 3.00 2.51
N PRO A 70 -8.95 1.92 3.07
CA PRO A 70 -8.17 0.74 3.45
C PRO A 70 -7.28 0.27 2.30
N GLY A 71 -6.05 -0.12 2.63
CA GLY A 71 -5.03 -0.47 1.63
C GLY A 71 -4.31 0.72 1.00
N GLY A 72 -4.64 1.97 1.37
CA GLY A 72 -3.91 3.16 0.96
C GLY A 72 -4.04 3.48 -0.53
N ASN A 73 -5.11 3.02 -1.18
CA ASN A 73 -5.30 3.16 -2.62
C ASN A 73 -5.53 4.63 -3.01
N ASN A 74 -4.53 5.28 -3.58
CA ASN A 74 -4.64 6.64 -4.08
C ASN A 74 -3.68 6.89 -5.25
N PRO A 75 -4.03 7.71 -6.26
CA PRO A 75 -3.20 7.90 -7.44
C PRO A 75 -1.77 8.35 -7.16
N VAL A 76 -1.56 9.20 -6.15
CA VAL A 76 -0.22 9.71 -5.79
C VAL A 76 0.62 8.60 -5.16
N GLY A 77 0.03 7.77 -4.28
CA GLY A 77 0.70 6.61 -3.68
C GLY A 77 1.12 5.56 -4.71
N GLN A 78 0.39 5.45 -5.83
CA GLN A 78 0.78 4.57 -6.93
C GLN A 78 2.11 4.98 -7.57
N LEU A 79 2.47 6.27 -7.53
CA LEU A 79 3.75 6.75 -8.08
C LEU A 79 4.96 6.18 -7.32
N GLY A 80 4.82 5.84 -6.03
CA GLY A 80 5.88 5.16 -5.29
C GLY A 80 6.19 3.78 -5.87
N HIS A 81 5.15 3.01 -6.23
CA HIS A 81 5.31 1.71 -6.89
C HIS A 81 5.82 1.83 -8.33
N VAL A 82 5.42 2.88 -9.05
CA VAL A 82 6.00 3.21 -10.36
C VAL A 82 7.49 3.49 -10.21
N GLY A 83 7.88 4.29 -9.22
CA GLY A 83 9.28 4.58 -8.90
C GLY A 83 10.08 3.32 -8.61
N ALA A 84 9.53 2.39 -7.82
CA ALA A 84 10.18 1.11 -7.55
C ALA A 84 10.42 0.27 -8.82
N ALA A 85 9.48 0.27 -9.77
CA ALA A 85 9.68 -0.41 -11.05
C ALA A 85 10.75 0.28 -11.93
N LEU A 86 10.85 1.62 -11.89
CA LEU A 86 11.88 2.37 -12.59
C LEU A 86 13.27 2.15 -11.98
N GLU A 87 13.38 2.17 -10.65
CA GLU A 87 14.63 1.84 -9.95
C GLU A 87 15.11 0.42 -10.31
N LEU A 88 14.19 -0.55 -10.34
CA LEU A 88 14.49 -1.90 -10.79
C LEU A 88 14.91 -1.94 -12.27
N ALA A 89 14.29 -1.14 -13.13
CA ALA A 89 14.66 -1.04 -14.54
C ALA A 89 16.08 -0.48 -14.73
N GLU A 90 16.46 0.54 -13.97
CA GLU A 90 17.81 1.10 -13.98
C GLU A 90 18.86 0.07 -13.52
N GLN A 91 18.53 -0.73 -12.50
CA GLN A 91 19.39 -1.83 -12.05
C GLN A 91 19.56 -2.92 -13.12
N ILE A 92 18.51 -3.22 -13.90
CA ILE A 92 18.58 -4.17 -15.01
C ILE A 92 19.43 -3.60 -16.15
N GLU A 93 19.17 -2.36 -16.55
CA GLU A 93 19.87 -1.69 -17.66
C GLU A 93 21.36 -1.51 -17.37
N SER A 94 21.71 -1.17 -16.13
CA SER A 94 23.11 -1.08 -15.67
C SER A 94 23.80 -2.45 -15.56
N GLY A 95 23.07 -3.56 -15.70
CA GLY A 95 23.60 -4.92 -15.54
C GLY A 95 23.86 -5.32 -14.09
N THR A 96 23.37 -4.55 -13.10
CA THR A 96 23.47 -4.89 -11.67
C THR A 96 22.72 -6.18 -11.37
N ILE A 97 21.58 -6.37 -12.04
CA ILE A 97 20.80 -7.62 -11.98
C ILE A 97 20.43 -8.07 -13.39
N PRO A 98 20.23 -9.38 -13.62
CA PRO A 98 19.73 -9.86 -14.90
C PRO A 98 18.27 -9.47 -15.12
N ASP A 99 17.89 -9.22 -16.38
CA ASP A 99 16.49 -8.99 -16.77
C ASP A 99 15.61 -10.20 -16.38
N PRO A 100 14.59 -10.06 -15.51
CA PRO A 100 13.81 -11.19 -15.03
C PRO A 100 12.84 -11.74 -16.09
N LYS A 101 12.46 -13.01 -15.95
CA LYS A 101 11.34 -13.60 -16.72
C LYS A 101 9.98 -13.28 -16.10
N GLY A 102 9.96 -12.90 -14.83
CA GLY A 102 8.76 -12.47 -14.15
C GLY A 102 9.06 -12.03 -12.73
N ILE A 103 8.10 -11.32 -12.14
CA ILE A 103 8.17 -10.83 -10.76
C ILE A 103 6.98 -11.39 -10.01
N TYR A 104 7.22 -12.03 -8.87
CA TYR A 104 6.18 -12.54 -7.99
C TYR A 104 5.96 -11.57 -6.85
N LEU A 105 4.70 -11.24 -6.57
CA LEU A 105 4.34 -10.34 -5.50
C LEU A 105 3.06 -10.78 -4.81
N ALA A 106 3.00 -10.52 -3.51
CA ALA A 106 1.79 -10.68 -2.73
C ALA A 106 0.69 -9.74 -3.26
N ALA A 107 -0.52 -10.28 -3.44
CA ALA A 107 -1.68 -9.57 -3.92
C ALA A 107 -2.79 -9.56 -2.86
N GLY A 108 -2.98 -8.38 -2.26
CA GLY A 108 -4.15 -8.02 -1.47
C GLY A 108 -5.09 -7.12 -2.28
N SER A 109 -5.11 -5.82 -1.99
CA SER A 109 -5.89 -4.81 -2.73
C SER A 109 -5.40 -4.51 -4.16
N THR A 110 -4.37 -5.23 -4.63
CA THR A 110 -3.72 -5.08 -5.95
C THR A 110 -3.17 -3.68 -6.31
N CYS A 111 -3.12 -2.74 -5.35
CA CYS A 111 -2.52 -1.42 -5.57
C CYS A 111 -1.05 -1.51 -5.99
N THR A 112 -0.25 -2.32 -5.29
CA THR A 112 1.15 -2.56 -5.64
C THR A 112 1.30 -3.11 -7.06
N LEU A 113 0.49 -4.10 -7.43
CA LEU A 113 0.49 -4.68 -8.78
C LEU A 113 0.18 -3.63 -9.84
N SER A 114 -0.86 -2.83 -9.63
CA SER A 114 -1.28 -1.78 -10.58
C SER A 114 -0.16 -0.74 -10.80
N GLY A 115 0.53 -0.35 -9.73
CA GLY A 115 1.64 0.59 -9.81
C GLY A 115 2.87 0.01 -10.53
N LEU A 116 3.20 -1.26 -10.27
CA LEU A 116 4.28 -1.96 -10.98
C LEU A 116 3.96 -2.15 -12.47
N ILE A 117 2.72 -2.48 -12.83
CA ILE A 117 2.28 -2.58 -14.23
C ILE A 117 2.54 -1.24 -14.94
N LEU A 118 2.08 -0.13 -14.34
CA LEU A 118 2.29 1.20 -14.91
C LEU A 118 3.79 1.53 -15.03
N GLY A 119 4.59 1.21 -14.02
CA GLY A 119 6.03 1.46 -14.04
C GLY A 119 6.79 0.64 -15.09
N VAL A 120 6.42 -0.64 -15.30
CA VAL A 120 6.98 -1.46 -16.39
C VAL A 120 6.62 -0.86 -17.75
N CYS A 121 5.37 -0.44 -17.94
CA CYS A 121 4.94 0.22 -19.18
C CYS A 121 5.73 1.52 -19.41
N LEU A 122 5.90 2.33 -18.38
CA LEU A 122 6.65 3.59 -18.45
C LEU A 122 8.12 3.34 -18.79
N ALA A 123 8.78 2.40 -18.10
CA ALA A 123 10.18 2.04 -18.35
C ALA A 123 10.42 1.68 -19.83
N ARG A 124 9.52 0.86 -20.39
CA ARG A 124 9.57 0.49 -21.82
C ARG A 124 9.30 1.68 -22.72
N ALA A 125 8.34 2.54 -22.39
CA ALA A 125 7.98 3.71 -23.19
C ALA A 125 9.11 4.75 -23.27
N VAL A 126 9.90 4.90 -22.20
CA VAL A 126 11.05 5.83 -22.16
C VAL A 126 12.35 5.19 -22.68
N GLY A 127 12.31 3.92 -23.09
CA GLY A 127 13.42 3.25 -23.76
C GLY A 127 14.44 2.56 -22.86
N LEU A 128 14.13 2.34 -21.58
CA LEU A 128 15.03 1.58 -20.69
C LEU A 128 15.16 0.13 -21.17
N LYS A 129 16.39 -0.39 -21.15
CA LYS A 129 16.70 -1.78 -21.49
C LYS A 129 16.37 -2.74 -20.34
N ALA A 130 15.10 -2.77 -19.93
CA ALA A 130 14.59 -3.58 -18.84
C ALA A 130 13.23 -4.21 -19.16
N PHE A 131 12.94 -5.35 -18.52
CA PHE A 131 11.71 -6.12 -18.70
C PHE A 131 11.47 -6.49 -20.17
N GLN A 132 12.52 -6.82 -20.92
CA GLN A 132 12.48 -7.08 -22.35
C GLN A 132 12.38 -8.56 -22.69
N ARG A 133 12.57 -9.44 -21.70
CA ARG A 133 12.46 -10.89 -21.92
C ARG A 133 11.12 -11.27 -22.54
N PRO A 134 11.14 -12.13 -23.57
CA PRO A 134 9.92 -12.75 -24.09
C PRO A 134 9.14 -13.41 -22.95
N ALA A 135 7.82 -13.18 -22.92
CA ALA A 135 6.92 -13.66 -21.88
C ALA A 135 7.18 -13.10 -20.45
N PHE A 136 7.82 -11.93 -20.31
CA PHE A 136 7.87 -11.23 -19.03
C PHE A 136 6.46 -11.07 -18.42
N CYS A 137 6.28 -11.50 -17.17
CA CYS A 137 4.99 -11.47 -16.49
C CYS A 137 5.09 -11.04 -15.02
N LEU A 138 4.10 -10.26 -14.56
CA LEU A 138 3.91 -9.99 -13.14
C LEU A 138 2.93 -11.02 -12.57
N HIS A 139 3.42 -11.85 -11.65
CA HIS A 139 2.66 -12.92 -11.00
C HIS A 139 2.11 -12.43 -9.66
N ALA A 140 0.81 -12.14 -9.64
CA ALA A 140 0.07 -11.79 -8.44
C ALA A 140 -0.24 -13.07 -7.63
N VAL A 141 0.37 -13.22 -6.46
CA VAL A 141 0.14 -14.33 -5.55
C VAL A 141 -0.88 -13.89 -4.50
N LEU A 142 -2.09 -14.41 -4.55
CA LEU A 142 -3.13 -14.08 -3.58
C LEU A 142 -2.72 -14.54 -2.18
N VAL A 143 -2.67 -13.59 -1.24
CA VAL A 143 -2.25 -13.85 0.15
C VAL A 143 -3.39 -13.74 1.17
N HIS A 144 -4.58 -13.31 0.75
CA HIS A 144 -5.70 -13.13 1.66
C HIS A 144 -6.57 -14.39 1.71
N HIS A 145 -6.74 -14.96 2.90
CA HIS A 145 -7.55 -16.16 3.11
C HIS A 145 -9.02 -15.98 2.67
N HIS A 146 -9.58 -14.76 2.75
CA HIS A 146 -10.92 -14.49 2.23
C HIS A 146 -11.03 -14.35 0.69
N ILE A 147 -9.92 -14.18 -0.02
CA ILE A 147 -9.90 -13.99 -1.49
C ILE A 147 -9.35 -15.24 -2.20
N ALA A 148 -8.49 -16.02 -1.54
CA ALA A 148 -7.86 -17.20 -2.11
C ALA A 148 -8.79 -18.42 -2.30
N PHE A 149 -9.99 -18.40 -1.70
CA PHE A 149 -10.99 -19.49 -1.78
C PHE A 149 -12.31 -19.08 -2.47
N ALA A 150 -12.35 -17.92 -3.14
CA ALA A 150 -13.49 -17.48 -3.96
C ALA A 150 -13.26 -17.87 -5.42
#